data_AF-A0AAD9LY36-F1
#
_entry.id   AF-A0AAD9LY36-F1
#
_cell.length_a   1.000
_cell.length_b   1.000
_cell.length_c   1.000
_cell.angle_alpha   90.00
_cell.angle_beta   90.00
_cell.angle_gamma   90.00
#
_symmetry.space_group_name_H-M   'P 1'
#
loop_
_entity.id
_entity.type
_entity.pdbx_description
1 polymer ?
#
loop_
_entity_poly.entity_id
_entity_poly.type
_entity_poly.pdbx_seq_one_letter_code
_entity_poly.pdbx_strand_id
1 'polypeptide(L)'
;MSVSNTQSANLNGFEPENDVQVFDIGMFEGGSQGSGFHTKNNPKDPYQRSEVIQRTGHGVDIRCTLIDAVHGAMSADSDFWATLLVFQFRFDPQKRARRVSGATIELRFDVSDANHDPPEVEAVSFDGNYSFLPTKQSETMIKGAEGGIGASFGAEINASAKWEKTIARETTDATTVSGGKLVVNNMPPNRIAKWTLLENKTLRTGVPASIRVAVRIKRRDNAVFTCVPKLECKADVWTSMASFFGGVPEDDPVYLKPTLKPTNKLMDYDTEELGSVDLQRLSDVTFTTMILDAQK
;
A
#
# COMPACT_ATOMS: atom_id res chain seq x y z
N MET A 1 56.75 9.09 59.02
CA MET A 1 56.76 9.85 57.74
C MET A 1 55.51 9.49 56.97
N SER A 2 54.91 10.46 56.26
CA SER A 2 53.50 10.53 55.78
C SER A 2 52.54 10.89 56.92
N VAL A 3 51.68 11.92 56.80
CA VAL A 3 50.69 12.15 55.75
C VAL A 3 50.63 13.64 55.34
N SER A 4 50.36 13.85 54.05
CA SER A 4 50.40 15.09 53.28
C SER A 4 49.11 15.92 53.33
N ASN A 5 49.35 17.23 53.34
CA ASN A 5 48.56 18.38 52.90
C ASN A 5 47.20 18.19 52.22
N THR A 6 46.25 18.97 52.74
CA THR A 6 45.04 19.49 52.09
C THR A 6 45.39 20.52 51.02
N GLN A 7 44.75 20.49 49.85
CA GLN A 7 44.55 21.69 49.04
C GLN A 7 43.26 21.64 48.21
N SER A 8 42.40 22.61 48.52
CA SER A 8 41.47 23.38 47.67
C SER A 8 40.96 22.79 46.35
N ALA A 9 39.64 22.72 46.29
CA ALA A 9 38.82 22.59 45.10
C ALA A 9 39.09 23.72 44.08
N ASN A 10 39.20 23.33 42.81
CA ASN A 10 38.89 24.19 41.68
C ASN A 10 38.16 23.36 40.60
N LEU A 11 37.08 23.95 40.13
CA LEU A 11 36.17 23.49 39.09
C LEU A 11 36.91 23.40 37.74
N ASN A 12 36.69 22.33 36.98
CA ASN A 12 36.62 22.33 35.51
C ASN A 12 36.17 20.96 34.99
N GLY A 13 35.14 20.96 34.13
CA GLY A 13 34.82 19.83 33.24
C GLY A 13 33.65 18.93 33.66
N PHE A 14 32.42 19.47 33.68
CA PHE A 14 31.25 18.62 33.44
C PHE A 14 31.18 18.36 31.94
N GLU A 15 31.75 17.25 31.48
CA GLU A 15 31.28 16.62 30.25
C GLU A 15 29.96 15.91 30.60
N PRO A 16 28.81 16.26 29.99
CA PRO A 16 27.65 15.40 30.10
C PRO A 16 28.01 14.10 29.37
N GLU A 17 28.09 13.00 30.12
CA GLU A 17 27.93 11.66 29.58
C GLU A 17 26.64 11.67 28.74
N ASN A 18 26.81 11.70 27.42
CA ASN A 18 25.74 11.38 26.50
C ASN A 18 25.49 9.88 26.64
N ASP A 19 24.75 9.51 27.68
CA ASP A 19 24.12 8.21 27.83
C ASP A 19 22.97 8.12 26.82
N VAL A 20 23.33 8.14 25.53
CA VAL A 20 22.41 7.77 24.47
C VAL A 20 22.29 6.25 24.58
N GLN A 21 21.20 5.79 25.20
CA GLN A 21 20.73 4.43 24.98
C GLN A 21 20.42 4.28 23.49
N VAL A 22 21.42 3.80 22.75
CA VAL A 22 21.25 3.34 21.37
C VAL A 22 20.45 2.04 21.47
N PHE A 23 19.14 2.13 21.28
CA PHE A 23 18.32 0.96 21.03
C PHE A 23 18.54 0.53 19.59
N ASP A 24 19.51 -0.36 19.41
CA ASP A 24 19.72 -1.06 18.15
C ASP A 24 18.61 -2.12 18.00
N ILE A 25 17.48 -1.72 17.41
CA ILE A 25 16.40 -2.66 17.06
C ILE A 25 16.82 -3.38 15.78
N GLY A 26 17.67 -4.40 15.95
CA GLY A 26 18.02 -5.35 14.91
C GLY A 26 16.78 -6.05 14.37
N MET A 27 16.52 -5.83 13.08
CA MET A 27 15.39 -6.38 12.33
C MET A 27 15.54 -7.90 12.16
N PHE A 28 14.49 -8.66 12.50
CA PHE A 28 14.46 -10.11 12.29
C PHE A 28 13.86 -10.50 10.93
N GLU A 29 14.49 -11.45 10.27
CA GLU A 29 13.87 -12.29 9.25
C GLU A 29 12.94 -13.30 9.93
N GLY A 30 11.66 -13.31 9.57
CA GLY A 30 10.69 -14.31 10.01
C GLY A 30 10.01 -13.96 11.34
N GLY A 31 8.92 -13.20 11.26
CA GLY A 31 8.00 -13.07 12.38
C GLY A 31 7.32 -14.42 12.64
N SER A 32 7.61 -15.06 13.77
CA SER A 32 6.82 -16.18 14.29
C SER A 32 5.44 -15.70 14.75
N GLN A 33 4.52 -16.65 14.99
CA GLN A 33 3.23 -16.41 15.63
C GLN A 33 3.44 -15.65 16.95
N GLY A 34 2.96 -14.41 17.03
CA GLY A 34 3.15 -13.52 18.18
C GLY A 34 4.18 -12.39 18.00
N SER A 35 4.85 -12.31 16.84
CA SER A 35 5.64 -11.13 16.50
C SER A 35 4.72 -9.88 16.40
N GLY A 36 5.03 -8.84 17.17
CA GLY A 36 4.19 -7.66 17.42
C GLY A 36 4.00 -6.71 16.23
N PHE A 37 3.99 -7.23 15.00
CA PHE A 37 3.87 -6.44 13.77
C PHE A 37 2.43 -6.21 13.31
N HIS A 38 1.42 -6.73 14.02
CA HIS A 38 -0.01 -6.50 13.72
C HIS A 38 -0.59 -5.43 14.65
N THR A 39 -1.38 -4.51 14.08
CA THR A 39 -2.04 -3.43 14.81
C THR A 39 -3.25 -4.00 15.56
N LYS A 40 -3.24 -3.82 16.88
CA LYS A 40 -4.31 -4.29 17.78
C LYS A 40 -5.30 -3.19 18.11
N ASN A 41 -6.55 -3.57 18.37
CA ASN A 41 -7.54 -2.64 18.91
C ASN A 41 -7.22 -2.25 20.36
N ASN A 42 -7.45 -0.98 20.71
CA ASN A 42 -7.45 -0.54 22.10
C ASN A 42 -8.75 -1.08 22.75
N PRO A 43 -8.69 -1.92 23.81
CA PRO A 43 -9.90 -2.46 24.42
C PRO A 43 -10.84 -1.40 25.01
N LYS A 44 -10.32 -0.22 25.35
CA LYS A 44 -11.11 0.91 25.87
C LYS A 44 -11.77 1.74 24.77
N ASP A 45 -11.22 1.70 23.56
CA ASP A 45 -11.70 2.46 22.41
C ASP A 45 -11.43 1.68 21.11
N PRO A 46 -12.20 0.62 20.84
CA PRO A 46 -11.90 -0.31 19.76
C PRO A 46 -12.46 0.13 18.39
N TYR A 47 -13.22 1.22 18.34
CA TYR A 47 -13.98 1.62 17.15
C TYR A 47 -13.22 2.65 16.32
N GLN A 48 -13.31 2.54 14.99
CA GLN A 48 -12.82 3.54 14.02
C GLN A 48 -11.37 4.00 14.28
N ARG A 49 -10.50 3.05 14.65
CA ARG A 49 -9.09 3.37 14.93
C ARG A 49 -8.44 4.03 13.71
N SER A 50 -7.69 5.10 13.96
CA SER A 50 -7.00 5.85 12.90
C SER A 50 -5.87 5.04 12.29
N GLU A 51 -5.03 4.41 13.11
CA GLU A 51 -3.94 3.56 12.60
C GLU A 51 -4.47 2.15 12.31
N VAL A 52 -4.52 1.80 11.03
CA VAL A 52 -5.17 0.57 10.54
C VAL A 52 -4.12 -0.52 10.32
N ILE A 53 -3.05 -0.17 9.61
CA ILE A 53 -1.87 -1.01 9.37
C ILE A 53 -0.63 -0.18 9.70
N GLN A 54 0.30 -0.77 10.46
CA GLN A 54 1.67 -0.28 10.56
C GLN A 54 2.62 -1.47 10.38
N ARG A 55 3.32 -1.49 9.25
CA ARG A 55 4.37 -2.48 8.95
C ARG A 55 5.68 -1.74 8.79
N THR A 56 6.62 -2.04 9.67
CA THR A 56 7.98 -1.53 9.57
C THR A 56 8.93 -2.68 9.30
N GLY A 57 10.02 -2.40 8.59
CA GLY A 57 11.04 -3.39 8.28
C GLY A 57 11.04 -3.90 6.84
N HIS A 58 11.88 -4.90 6.57
CA HIS A 58 12.21 -5.43 5.23
C HIS A 58 12.65 -4.41 4.16
N GLY A 59 12.94 -3.17 4.55
CA GLY A 59 13.43 -2.11 3.66
C GLY A 59 12.34 -1.23 3.05
N VAL A 60 11.07 -1.43 3.43
CA VAL A 60 9.94 -0.56 3.09
C VAL A 60 9.01 -0.47 4.30
N ASP A 61 8.77 0.73 4.80
CA ASP A 61 7.75 0.95 5.80
C ASP A 61 6.41 1.23 5.11
N ILE A 62 5.35 0.62 5.62
CA ILE A 62 4.00 0.77 5.08
C ILE A 62 3.05 1.15 6.20
N ARG A 63 2.28 2.21 5.95
CA ARG A 63 1.26 2.71 6.87
C ARG A 63 -0.08 2.81 6.15
N CYS A 64 -1.13 2.38 6.83
CA CYS A 64 -2.52 2.64 6.44
C CYS A 64 -3.22 3.38 7.57
N THR A 65 -3.75 4.56 7.25
CA THR A 65 -4.49 5.40 8.19
C THR A 65 -5.93 5.58 7.70
N LEU A 66 -6.91 5.34 8.58
CA LEU A 66 -8.30 5.74 8.38
C LEU A 66 -8.41 7.25 8.61
N ILE A 67 -8.51 7.99 7.51
CA ILE A 67 -8.60 9.45 7.52
C ILE A 67 -10.01 9.86 7.93
N ASP A 68 -11.00 9.40 7.18
CA ASP A 68 -12.41 9.70 7.42
C ASP A 68 -13.26 8.46 7.58
N ALA A 69 -14.17 8.52 8.57
CA ALA A 69 -15.29 7.61 8.74
C ALA A 69 -16.55 8.42 8.96
N VAL A 70 -17.47 8.33 8.01
CA VAL A 70 -18.71 9.12 7.97
C VAL A 70 -19.87 8.16 7.82
N HIS A 71 -20.81 8.21 8.77
CA HIS A 71 -22.01 7.38 8.78
C HIS A 71 -23.22 8.26 8.50
N GLY A 72 -24.16 7.75 7.71
CA GLY A 72 -25.33 8.52 7.29
C GLY A 72 -26.31 7.68 6.48
N ALA A 73 -27.24 8.35 5.81
CA ALA A 73 -28.16 7.74 4.85
C ALA A 73 -27.53 7.67 3.46
N MET A 74 -28.01 6.74 2.63
CA MET A 74 -27.61 6.71 1.22
C MET A 74 -28.19 7.91 0.45
N SER A 75 -29.42 8.28 0.75
CA SER A 75 -30.13 9.48 0.30
C SER A 75 -31.27 9.76 1.30
N ALA A 76 -31.82 10.97 1.30
CA ALA A 76 -32.87 11.36 2.25
C ALA A 76 -34.11 10.44 2.19
N ASP A 77 -34.44 9.93 1.00
CA ASP A 77 -35.61 9.06 0.76
C ASP A 77 -35.26 7.55 0.75
N SER A 78 -34.04 7.15 1.08
CA SER A 78 -33.59 5.75 0.98
C SER A 78 -33.71 5.01 2.31
N ASP A 79 -34.26 3.78 2.26
CA ASP A 79 -34.26 2.84 3.39
C ASP A 79 -32.87 2.28 3.74
N PHE A 80 -31.87 2.56 2.90
CA PHE A 80 -30.49 2.14 3.12
C PHE A 80 -29.65 3.23 3.75
N TRP A 81 -28.82 2.79 4.70
CA TRP A 81 -27.75 3.58 5.28
C TRP A 81 -26.48 3.47 4.46
N ALA A 82 -25.60 4.44 4.63
CA ALA A 82 -24.28 4.48 4.04
C ALA A 82 -23.19 4.68 5.10
N THR A 83 -22.01 4.15 4.81
CA THR A 83 -20.77 4.54 5.48
C THR A 83 -19.74 4.89 4.41
N LEU A 84 -19.20 6.08 4.48
CA LEU A 84 -18.08 6.52 3.65
C LEU A 84 -16.79 6.40 4.47
N LEU A 85 -15.79 5.73 3.90
CA LEU A 85 -14.48 5.56 4.51
C LEU A 85 -13.40 6.06 3.57
N VAL A 86 -12.41 6.77 4.10
CA VAL A 86 -11.24 7.21 3.35
C VAL A 86 -9.97 6.71 4.04
N PHE A 87 -9.17 5.95 3.31
CA PHE A 87 -7.91 5.38 3.79
C PHE A 87 -6.73 6.01 3.05
N GLN A 88 -5.68 6.34 3.79
CA GLN A 88 -4.40 6.75 3.25
C GLN A 88 -3.39 5.62 3.42
N PHE A 89 -2.90 5.09 2.30
CA PHE A 89 -1.75 4.19 2.28
C PHE A 89 -0.50 5.00 1.95
N ARG A 90 0.59 4.72 2.68
CA ARG A 90 1.92 5.27 2.46
C ARG A 90 2.92 4.14 2.34
N PHE A 91 3.76 4.23 1.31
CA PHE A 91 4.85 3.32 1.03
C PHE A 91 6.15 4.13 1.11
N ASP A 92 6.93 3.89 2.15
CA ASP A 92 8.15 4.62 2.48
C ASP A 92 9.36 3.68 2.32
N PRO A 93 10.01 3.60 1.14
CA PRO A 93 11.21 2.80 0.96
C PRO A 93 12.35 3.29 1.86
N GLN A 94 12.85 2.42 2.74
CA GLN A 94 13.95 2.74 3.66
C GLN A 94 15.33 2.48 3.05
N LYS A 95 15.41 1.74 1.94
CA LYS A 95 16.67 1.44 1.23
C LYS A 95 16.52 1.76 -0.26
N ARG A 96 17.52 2.43 -0.85
CA ARG A 96 17.54 2.86 -2.27
C ARG A 96 17.19 1.75 -3.27
N ALA A 97 17.51 0.48 -2.98
CA ALA A 97 17.29 -0.65 -3.87
C ALA A 97 15.96 -1.40 -3.62
N ARG A 98 15.12 -1.00 -2.66
CA ARG A 98 13.90 -1.72 -2.26
C ARG A 98 12.65 -0.95 -2.65
N ARG A 99 12.45 -0.74 -3.96
CA ARG A 99 11.19 -0.19 -4.46
C ARG A 99 10.09 -1.25 -4.45
N VAL A 100 8.86 -0.84 -4.18
CA VAL A 100 7.67 -1.68 -4.34
C VAL A 100 7.23 -1.60 -5.79
N SER A 101 7.37 -2.69 -6.55
CA SER A 101 7.00 -2.74 -7.98
C SER A 101 5.51 -2.96 -8.20
N GLY A 102 4.82 -3.48 -7.20
CA GLY A 102 3.37 -3.58 -7.19
C GLY A 102 2.80 -3.78 -5.80
N ALA A 103 1.57 -3.32 -5.59
CA ALA A 103 0.85 -3.48 -4.34
C ALA A 103 -0.63 -3.83 -4.61
N THR A 104 -1.19 -4.71 -3.79
CA THR A 104 -2.62 -5.04 -3.79
C THR A 104 -3.18 -4.69 -2.43
N ILE A 105 -4.19 -3.83 -2.42
CA ILE A 105 -4.94 -3.42 -1.23
C ILE A 105 -6.30 -4.10 -1.30
N GLU A 106 -6.70 -4.79 -0.24
CA GLU A 106 -8.04 -5.37 -0.09
C GLU A 106 -8.63 -4.93 1.25
N LEU A 107 -9.84 -4.41 1.22
CA LEU A 107 -10.62 -4.10 2.42
C LEU A 107 -11.87 -4.98 2.39
N ARG A 108 -11.92 -5.98 3.28
CA ARG A 108 -13.08 -6.87 3.41
C ARG A 108 -14.01 -6.38 4.49
N PHE A 109 -15.29 -6.24 4.14
CA PHE A 109 -16.34 -5.83 5.06
C PHE A 109 -17.22 -7.01 5.45
N ASP A 110 -17.46 -7.16 6.75
CA ASP A 110 -18.29 -8.24 7.27
C ASP A 110 -19.08 -7.83 8.52
N VAL A 111 -20.13 -8.57 8.83
CA VAL A 111 -20.90 -8.37 10.05
C VAL A 111 -20.07 -8.76 11.29
N SER A 112 -20.26 -8.05 12.39
CA SER A 112 -19.71 -8.48 13.69
C SER A 112 -20.57 -9.55 14.37
N ASP A 113 -21.85 -9.65 14.00
CA ASP A 113 -22.83 -10.63 14.49
C ASP A 113 -23.62 -11.18 13.30
N ALA A 114 -23.69 -12.51 13.19
CA ALA A 114 -24.32 -13.24 12.09
C ALA A 114 -25.84 -13.03 11.97
N ASN A 115 -26.48 -12.40 12.95
CA ASN A 115 -27.89 -12.04 12.90
C ASN A 115 -28.18 -10.79 12.05
N HIS A 116 -27.15 -10.07 11.63
CA HIS A 116 -27.26 -8.85 10.84
C HIS A 116 -26.97 -9.08 9.37
N ASP A 117 -27.57 -8.24 8.52
CA ASP A 117 -27.32 -8.29 7.08
C ASP A 117 -25.89 -7.84 6.76
N PRO A 118 -25.19 -8.54 5.85
CA PRO A 118 -23.84 -8.15 5.49
C PRO A 118 -23.79 -6.78 4.81
N PRO A 119 -22.80 -5.94 5.13
CA PRO A 119 -22.58 -4.69 4.41
C PRO A 119 -22.22 -4.95 2.95
N GLU A 120 -22.61 -4.04 2.06
CA GLU A 120 -22.26 -4.08 0.63
C GLU A 120 -21.25 -2.98 0.30
N VAL A 121 -20.16 -3.32 -0.38
CA VAL A 121 -19.29 -2.37 -1.06
C VAL A 121 -20.01 -1.89 -2.31
N GLU A 122 -20.61 -0.70 -2.22
CA GLU A 122 -21.42 -0.14 -3.29
C GLU A 122 -20.56 0.58 -4.32
N ALA A 123 -19.60 1.40 -3.88
CA ALA A 123 -18.68 2.13 -4.75
C ALA A 123 -17.27 2.26 -4.15
N VAL A 124 -16.27 2.41 -5.03
CA VAL A 124 -14.85 2.63 -4.69
C VAL A 124 -14.28 3.76 -5.53
N SER A 125 -13.33 4.52 -4.99
CA SER A 125 -12.50 5.43 -5.80
C SER A 125 -11.61 4.64 -6.76
N PHE A 126 -11.13 5.26 -7.83
CA PHE A 126 -10.36 4.57 -8.86
C PHE A 126 -11.06 3.33 -9.46
N ASP A 127 -12.40 3.29 -9.48
CA ASP A 127 -13.12 2.19 -10.13
C ASP A 127 -12.78 2.13 -11.62
N GLY A 128 -12.25 0.98 -12.06
CA GLY A 128 -11.67 0.81 -13.39
C GLY A 128 -10.15 0.89 -13.40
N ASN A 129 -9.56 1.42 -14.48
CA ASN A 129 -8.11 1.44 -14.71
C ASN A 129 -7.62 2.86 -14.98
N TYR A 130 -6.70 3.34 -14.15
CA TYR A 130 -6.10 4.66 -14.23
C TYR A 130 -4.61 4.52 -14.55
N SER A 131 -4.10 5.35 -15.45
CA SER A 131 -2.68 5.36 -15.85
C SER A 131 -2.06 6.71 -15.53
N PHE A 132 -0.87 6.68 -14.96
CA PHE A 132 -0.11 7.83 -14.51
C PHE A 132 1.31 7.78 -15.09
N LEU A 133 1.86 8.96 -15.42
CA LEU A 133 3.23 9.10 -15.94
C LEU A 133 3.53 8.15 -17.12
N PRO A 134 2.78 8.23 -18.24
CA PRO A 134 3.04 7.40 -19.40
C PRO A 134 4.41 7.75 -20.02
N THR A 135 5.19 6.74 -20.33
CA THR A 135 6.50 6.85 -20.99
C THR A 135 6.45 6.10 -22.30
N LYS A 136 6.89 6.77 -23.37
CA LYS A 136 7.03 6.17 -24.69
C LYS A 136 8.45 5.64 -24.84
N GLN A 137 8.59 4.36 -25.15
CA GLN A 137 9.87 3.74 -25.46
C GLN A 137 9.87 3.23 -26.90
N SER A 138 10.88 3.59 -27.67
CA SER A 138 11.19 2.93 -28.94
C SER A 138 12.05 1.70 -28.65
N GLU A 139 11.44 0.52 -28.63
CA GLU A 139 12.15 -0.74 -28.49
C GLU A 139 12.63 -1.22 -29.86
N THR A 140 13.91 -1.57 -29.94
CA THR A 140 14.49 -2.20 -31.12
C THR A 140 14.73 -3.66 -30.79
N MET A 141 13.81 -4.56 -31.17
CA MET A 141 14.02 -5.99 -31.00
C MET A 141 14.80 -6.55 -32.19
N ILE A 142 15.97 -7.14 -31.93
CA ILE A 142 16.73 -7.91 -32.92
C ILE A 142 16.36 -9.38 -32.73
N LYS A 143 15.61 -9.95 -33.66
CA LYS A 143 15.44 -11.41 -33.75
C LYS A 143 16.52 -11.96 -34.68
N GLY A 144 17.45 -12.73 -34.13
CA GLY A 144 18.44 -13.51 -34.87
C GLY A 144 18.08 -15.00 -34.87
N ALA A 145 18.15 -15.65 -36.02
CA ALA A 145 18.13 -17.11 -36.14
C ALA A 145 19.52 -17.60 -36.55
N GLU A 146 20.14 -18.47 -35.75
CA GLU A 146 21.39 -19.14 -36.14
C GLU A 146 21.06 -20.41 -36.94
N GLY A 147 21.19 -20.32 -38.26
CA GLY A 147 21.12 -21.47 -39.15
C GLY A 147 22.47 -22.17 -39.24
N GLY A 148 22.66 -23.25 -38.48
CA GLY A 148 23.76 -24.19 -38.68
C GLY A 148 23.52 -25.04 -39.92
N ILE A 149 24.33 -24.84 -40.96
CA ILE A 149 24.29 -25.64 -42.20
C ILE A 149 24.89 -27.02 -41.91
N GLY A 150 24.02 -28.02 -41.70
CA GLY A 150 24.41 -29.43 -41.74
C GLY A 150 24.65 -29.84 -43.20
N ALA A 151 25.91 -30.06 -43.55
CA ALA A 151 26.37 -30.35 -44.90
C ALA A 151 25.88 -31.71 -45.45
N SER A 152 25.55 -31.76 -46.74
CA SER A 152 26.22 -32.72 -47.61
C SER A 152 26.27 -32.23 -49.07
N PHE A 153 27.49 -32.34 -49.63
CA PHE A 153 27.93 -32.13 -51.00
C PHE A 153 28.22 -30.70 -51.50
N GLY A 154 29.50 -30.35 -51.38
CA GLY A 154 30.25 -29.68 -52.46
C GLY A 154 30.46 -28.18 -52.32
N ALA A 155 31.72 -27.80 -52.14
CA ALA A 155 32.31 -26.46 -52.11
C ALA A 155 32.26 -25.70 -50.77
N GLU A 156 33.46 -25.43 -50.24
CA GLU A 156 33.74 -24.54 -49.12
C GLU A 156 33.24 -23.12 -49.41
N ILE A 157 32.13 -22.73 -48.78
CA ILE A 157 31.80 -21.32 -48.54
C ILE A 157 31.33 -21.23 -47.08
N ASN A 158 32.27 -20.88 -46.19
CA ASN A 158 31.97 -20.47 -44.82
C ASN A 158 31.25 -19.12 -44.84
N ALA A 159 29.93 -19.13 -45.06
CA ALA A 159 29.08 -17.96 -44.91
C ALA A 159 27.96 -18.29 -43.91
N SER A 160 28.21 -18.01 -42.63
CA SER A 160 27.16 -17.97 -41.61
C SER A 160 26.27 -16.75 -41.87
N ALA A 161 25.22 -16.92 -42.65
CA ALA A 161 24.24 -15.86 -42.90
C ALA A 161 23.38 -15.66 -41.65
N LYS A 162 23.80 -14.74 -40.77
CA LYS A 162 23.00 -14.29 -39.63
C LYS A 162 21.89 -13.37 -40.13
N TRP A 163 20.65 -13.88 -40.16
CA TRP A 163 19.48 -13.05 -40.47
C TRP A 163 19.03 -12.33 -39.21
N GLU A 164 19.28 -11.02 -39.15
CA GLU A 164 18.82 -10.14 -38.07
C GLU A 164 17.63 -9.31 -38.57
N LYS A 165 16.44 -9.53 -38.00
CA LYS A 165 15.28 -8.67 -38.23
C LYS A 165 15.15 -7.68 -37.07
N THR A 166 15.45 -6.43 -37.36
CA THR A 166 15.27 -5.28 -36.46
C THR A 166 13.82 -4.80 -36.52
N ILE A 167 13.07 -4.98 -35.44
CA ILE A 167 11.69 -4.47 -35.32
C ILE A 167 11.73 -3.27 -34.37
N ALA A 168 11.44 -2.07 -34.89
CA ALA A 168 11.15 -0.91 -34.08
C ALA A 168 9.69 -0.98 -33.59
N ARG A 169 9.48 -1.04 -32.28
CA ARG A 169 8.17 -1.05 -31.62
C ARG A 169 8.08 0.14 -30.67
N GLU A 170 7.05 0.95 -30.77
CA GLU A 170 6.75 1.96 -29.77
C GLU A 170 5.88 1.31 -28.68
N THR A 171 6.42 1.15 -27.48
CA THR A 171 5.70 0.60 -26.31
C THR A 171 5.43 1.76 -25.35
N THR A 172 4.20 1.86 -24.83
CA THR A 172 3.85 2.85 -23.81
C THR A 172 3.68 2.15 -22.48
N ASP A 173 4.55 2.43 -21.51
CA ASP A 173 4.43 1.96 -20.13
C ASP A 173 3.98 3.10 -19.23
N ALA A 174 3.17 2.80 -18.24
CA ALA A 174 2.67 3.75 -17.25
C ALA A 174 2.58 3.09 -15.87
N THR A 175 2.59 3.90 -14.81
CA THR A 175 2.16 3.44 -13.49
C THR A 175 0.64 3.31 -13.52
N THR A 176 0.08 2.19 -13.06
CA THR A 176 -1.37 1.97 -13.09
C THR A 176 -1.95 1.81 -11.70
N VAL A 177 -3.14 2.37 -11.49
CA VAL A 177 -3.99 2.10 -10.33
C VAL A 177 -5.32 1.58 -10.85
N SER A 178 -5.71 0.40 -10.38
CA SER A 178 -6.96 -0.24 -10.77
C SER A 178 -7.79 -0.56 -9.55
N GLY A 179 -8.99 -0.02 -9.47
CA GLY A 179 -9.95 -0.25 -8.39
C GLY A 179 -11.12 -1.11 -8.83
N GLY A 180 -11.73 -1.80 -7.88
CA GLY A 180 -12.96 -2.56 -8.12
C GLY A 180 -13.52 -3.16 -6.84
N LYS A 181 -14.60 -3.92 -7.02
CA LYS A 181 -15.34 -4.59 -5.94
C LYS A 181 -15.52 -6.08 -6.23
N LEU A 182 -15.42 -6.90 -5.19
CA LEU A 182 -15.50 -8.35 -5.30
C LEU A 182 -16.49 -8.94 -4.29
N VAL A 183 -17.08 -10.06 -4.66
CA VAL A 183 -17.87 -10.93 -3.78
C VAL A 183 -16.96 -11.82 -2.93
N VAL A 184 -17.40 -12.15 -1.72
CA VAL A 184 -16.72 -13.15 -0.87
C VAL A 184 -17.30 -14.52 -1.19
N ASN A 185 -16.45 -15.52 -1.42
CA ASN A 185 -16.85 -16.90 -1.72
C ASN A 185 -17.83 -17.02 -2.91
N ASN A 186 -17.67 -16.17 -3.93
CA ASN A 186 -18.54 -16.10 -5.10
C ASN A 186 -20.02 -15.84 -4.78
N MET A 187 -20.32 -15.24 -3.63
CA MET A 187 -21.68 -14.93 -3.18
C MET A 187 -21.91 -13.43 -3.05
N PRO A 188 -22.91 -12.85 -3.76
CA PRO A 188 -23.36 -11.47 -3.54
C PRO A 188 -23.80 -11.23 -2.09
N PRO A 189 -23.74 -9.97 -1.59
CA PRO A 189 -23.30 -8.76 -2.30
C PRO A 189 -21.77 -8.66 -2.44
N ASN A 190 -21.29 -7.60 -3.10
CA ASN A 190 -19.86 -7.27 -3.07
C ASN A 190 -19.48 -6.88 -1.65
N ARG A 191 -18.42 -7.49 -1.10
CA ARG A 191 -17.98 -7.27 0.28
C ARG A 191 -16.50 -6.94 0.39
N ILE A 192 -15.79 -6.90 -0.74
CA ILE A 192 -14.38 -6.54 -0.80
C ILE A 192 -14.23 -5.33 -1.71
N ALA A 193 -13.60 -4.28 -1.21
CA ALA A 193 -13.02 -3.23 -2.04
C ALA A 193 -11.57 -3.57 -2.32
N LYS A 194 -11.15 -3.49 -3.58
CA LYS A 194 -9.80 -3.88 -4.00
C LYS A 194 -9.17 -2.81 -4.88
N TRP A 195 -7.89 -2.53 -4.62
CA TRP A 195 -7.04 -1.73 -5.49
C TRP A 195 -5.76 -2.48 -5.82
N THR A 196 -5.31 -2.35 -7.06
CA THR A 196 -4.04 -2.88 -7.54
C THR A 196 -3.21 -1.75 -8.13
N LEU A 197 -2.00 -1.59 -7.61
CA LEU A 197 -1.02 -0.60 -8.01
C LEU A 197 0.12 -1.33 -8.72
N LEU A 198 0.49 -0.88 -9.91
CA LEU A 198 1.63 -1.42 -10.66
C LEU A 198 2.54 -0.28 -11.08
N GLU A 199 3.85 -0.46 -10.92
CA GLU A 199 4.84 0.52 -11.36
C GLU A 199 4.89 0.64 -12.90
N ASN A 200 5.40 1.78 -13.37
CA ASN A 200 5.85 1.92 -14.74
C ASN A 200 7.05 0.99 -14.98
N LYS A 201 6.90 0.00 -15.88
CA LYS A 201 7.93 -1.01 -16.15
C LYS A 201 9.18 -0.47 -16.83
N THR A 202 9.04 0.62 -17.60
CA THR A 202 10.15 1.32 -18.24
C THR A 202 10.93 2.13 -17.20
N LEU A 203 10.24 2.99 -16.43
CA LEU A 203 10.91 3.90 -15.48
C LEU A 203 11.36 3.20 -14.19
N ARG A 204 10.69 2.11 -13.79
CA ARG A 204 11.00 1.33 -12.58
C ARG A 204 11.13 2.20 -11.34
N THR A 205 10.24 3.17 -11.19
CA THR A 205 10.22 4.12 -10.07
C THR A 205 9.53 3.58 -8.83
N GLY A 206 8.95 2.38 -8.90
CA GLY A 206 8.03 1.86 -7.90
C GLY A 206 6.60 2.40 -8.05
N VAL A 207 5.71 1.86 -7.24
CA VAL A 207 4.35 2.40 -7.02
C VAL A 207 4.43 3.79 -6.38
N PRO A 208 3.35 4.60 -6.44
CA PRO A 208 3.28 5.89 -5.77
C PRO A 208 3.65 5.80 -4.28
N ALA A 209 4.30 6.84 -3.75
CA ALA A 209 4.67 6.94 -2.34
C ALA A 209 3.45 7.00 -1.42
N SER A 210 2.35 7.59 -1.91
CA SER A 210 1.11 7.71 -1.16
C SER A 210 -0.08 7.48 -2.10
N ILE A 211 -1.07 6.70 -1.67
CA ILE A 211 -2.37 6.62 -2.34
C ILE A 211 -3.48 6.79 -1.30
N ARG A 212 -4.42 7.69 -1.58
CA ARG A 212 -5.64 7.87 -0.80
C ARG A 212 -6.80 7.27 -1.58
N VAL A 213 -7.50 6.34 -0.96
CA VAL A 213 -8.65 5.65 -1.56
C VAL A 213 -9.89 5.85 -0.70
N ALA A 214 -11.04 5.92 -1.36
CA ALA A 214 -12.34 6.04 -0.71
C ALA A 214 -13.23 4.86 -1.07
N VAL A 215 -14.08 4.44 -0.14
CA VAL A 215 -15.07 3.38 -0.33
C VAL A 215 -16.37 3.78 0.33
N ARG A 216 -17.49 3.52 -0.37
CA ARG A 216 -18.83 3.67 0.16
C ARG A 216 -19.46 2.31 0.40
N ILE A 217 -19.94 2.12 1.62
CA ILE A 217 -20.56 0.90 2.12
C ILE A 217 -22.05 1.15 2.27
N LYS A 218 -22.87 0.38 1.57
CA LYS A 218 -24.32 0.34 1.73
C LYS A 218 -24.69 -0.65 2.83
N ARG A 219 -25.62 -0.26 3.71
CA ARG A 219 -26.04 -1.04 4.88
C ARG A 219 -27.56 -1.03 5.03
N ARG A 220 -28.12 -2.13 5.54
CA ARG A 220 -29.56 -2.24 5.86
C ARG A 220 -29.90 -1.80 7.29
N ASP A 221 -28.94 -1.89 8.20
CA ASP A 221 -29.10 -1.50 9.59
C ASP A 221 -27.89 -0.69 10.08
N ASN A 222 -27.96 -0.26 11.34
CA ASN A 222 -26.88 0.45 12.04
C ASN A 222 -26.06 -0.46 12.96
N ALA A 223 -26.01 -1.76 12.68
CA ALA A 223 -25.18 -2.67 13.45
C ALA A 223 -23.69 -2.36 13.29
N VAL A 224 -22.91 -2.74 14.30
CA VAL A 224 -21.45 -2.70 14.20
C VAL A 224 -21.01 -3.71 13.16
N PHE A 225 -20.11 -3.29 12.29
CA PHE A 225 -19.52 -4.14 11.27
C PHE A 225 -18.01 -3.96 11.25
N THR A 226 -17.32 -4.83 10.52
CA THR A 226 -15.86 -4.88 10.50
C THR A 226 -15.30 -4.50 9.14
N CYS A 227 -14.10 -3.94 9.15
CA CYS A 227 -13.23 -3.84 8.00
C CYS A 227 -11.94 -4.60 8.31
N VAL A 228 -11.66 -5.67 7.56
CA VAL A 228 -10.42 -6.44 7.64
C VAL A 228 -9.51 -5.97 6.51
N PRO A 229 -8.45 -5.20 6.81
CA PRO A 229 -7.52 -4.73 5.80
C PRO A 229 -6.52 -5.83 5.46
N LYS A 230 -6.20 -5.98 4.18
CA LYS A 230 -5.15 -6.86 3.69
C LYS A 230 -4.30 -6.11 2.67
N LEU A 231 -2.99 -6.21 2.83
CA LEU A 231 -2.03 -5.56 1.96
C LEU A 231 -0.99 -6.58 1.50
N GLU A 232 -0.85 -6.71 0.19
CA GLU A 232 0.20 -7.52 -0.43
C GLU A 232 1.12 -6.60 -1.22
N CYS A 233 2.44 -6.73 -1.06
CA CYS A 233 3.42 -5.94 -1.78
C CYS A 233 4.43 -6.85 -2.48
N LYS A 234 4.88 -6.42 -3.66
CA LYS A 234 5.94 -7.05 -4.45
C LYS A 234 7.14 -6.11 -4.45
N ALA A 235 8.27 -6.59 -3.94
CA ALA A 235 9.56 -5.94 -4.10
C ALA A 235 10.31 -6.59 -5.26
N ASP A 236 11.05 -5.81 -6.04
CA ASP A 236 11.90 -6.36 -7.10
C ASP A 236 13.23 -6.84 -6.50
N VAL A 237 13.46 -8.16 -6.52
CA VAL A 237 14.77 -8.78 -6.69
C VAL A 237 14.56 -10.02 -7.53
N TRP A 238 15.47 -10.27 -8.47
CA TRP A 238 15.62 -11.43 -9.36
C TRP A 238 15.44 -12.82 -8.70
N THR A 239 15.26 -12.89 -7.39
CA THR A 239 15.09 -14.12 -6.61
C THR A 239 14.24 -13.80 -5.38
N SER A 240 12.93 -14.04 -5.44
CA SER A 240 12.13 -14.64 -4.36
C SER A 240 10.63 -14.44 -4.62
N MET A 241 9.91 -15.55 -4.83
CA MET A 241 8.44 -15.62 -4.87
C MET A 241 7.82 -15.64 -3.46
N ALA A 242 8.44 -15.00 -2.46
CA ALA A 242 7.85 -14.89 -1.14
C ALA A 242 7.10 -13.56 -1.01
N SER A 243 5.83 -13.60 -0.58
CA SER A 243 5.12 -12.41 -0.15
C SER A 243 5.98 -11.65 0.86
N PHE A 244 6.19 -10.35 0.64
CA PHE A 244 7.05 -9.50 1.48
C PHE A 244 6.64 -9.47 2.97
N PHE A 245 5.43 -9.95 3.30
CA PHE A 245 4.89 -10.10 4.65
C PHE A 245 4.45 -11.53 4.99
N GLY A 246 4.98 -12.54 4.30
CA GLY A 246 4.66 -13.94 4.56
C GLY A 246 5.03 -14.32 5.99
N GLY A 247 4.03 -14.62 6.83
CA GLY A 247 4.21 -14.97 8.24
C GLY A 247 3.80 -13.87 9.23
N VAL A 248 3.47 -12.65 8.79
CA VAL A 248 2.92 -11.64 9.70
C VAL A 248 1.46 -11.98 10.01
N PRO A 249 1.03 -12.05 11.29
CA PRO A 249 -0.37 -12.22 11.65
C PRO A 249 -1.26 -11.16 11.01
N GLU A 250 -2.51 -11.51 10.70
CA GLU A 250 -3.50 -10.52 10.22
C GLU A 250 -3.71 -9.42 11.27
N ASP A 251 -3.94 -8.18 10.81
CA ASP A 251 -4.32 -7.10 11.71
C ASP A 251 -5.70 -7.37 12.32
N ASP A 252 -5.91 -6.88 13.54
CA ASP A 252 -7.24 -6.90 14.12
C ASP A 252 -8.21 -6.17 13.18
N PRO A 253 -9.46 -6.63 13.01
CA PRO A 253 -10.47 -5.89 12.27
C PRO A 253 -10.64 -4.47 12.83
N VAL A 254 -10.86 -3.51 11.96
CA VAL A 254 -11.36 -2.18 12.35
C VAL A 254 -12.85 -2.31 12.61
N TYR A 255 -13.30 -2.08 13.84
CA TYR A 255 -14.71 -2.05 14.17
C TYR A 255 -15.31 -0.70 13.77
N LEU A 256 -16.36 -0.73 12.95
CA LEU A 256 -17.05 0.46 12.45
C LEU A 256 -18.41 0.54 13.13
N LYS A 257 -18.66 1.64 13.83
CA LYS A 257 -19.87 1.83 14.65
C LYS A 257 -20.70 2.96 14.08
N PRO A 258 -21.77 2.66 13.32
CA PRO A 258 -22.58 3.67 12.62
C PRO A 258 -23.15 4.80 13.49
N THR A 259 -23.27 4.59 14.80
CA THR A 259 -23.79 5.59 15.74
C THR A 259 -22.74 6.64 16.15
N LEU A 260 -21.47 6.49 15.75
CA LEU A 260 -20.43 7.48 16.04
C LEU A 260 -20.54 8.68 15.11
N LYS A 261 -20.12 9.84 15.61
CA LYS A 261 -20.14 11.07 14.83
C LYS A 261 -19.15 10.99 13.67
N PRO A 262 -19.48 11.61 12.51
CA PRO A 262 -18.54 11.77 11.42
C PRO A 262 -17.24 12.44 11.86
N THR A 263 -16.12 12.03 11.25
CA THR A 263 -14.81 12.64 11.52
C THR A 263 -14.57 13.93 10.75
N ASN A 264 -15.15 14.08 9.55
CA ASN A 264 -15.11 15.28 8.70
C ASN A 264 -13.72 15.94 8.54
N LYS A 265 -12.66 15.13 8.41
CA LYS A 265 -11.28 15.64 8.29
C LYS A 265 -10.95 16.17 6.91
N LEU A 266 -11.54 15.61 5.85
CA LEU A 266 -11.25 16.06 4.48
C LEU A 266 -12.22 17.15 3.99
N MET A 267 -13.47 17.06 4.38
CA MET A 267 -14.52 18.03 4.07
C MET A 267 -15.72 17.84 4.99
N ASP A 268 -16.66 18.78 4.93
CA ASP A 268 -17.99 18.60 5.50
C ASP A 268 -18.84 17.74 4.57
N TYR A 269 -19.43 16.68 5.13
CA TYR A 269 -20.27 15.74 4.39
C TYR A 269 -21.74 15.97 4.75
N ASP A 270 -22.60 15.93 3.74
CA ASP A 270 -24.03 15.79 3.95
C ASP A 270 -24.35 14.33 4.33
N THR A 271 -24.62 14.10 5.61
CA THR A 271 -24.90 12.76 6.13
C THR A 271 -26.24 12.21 5.66
N GLU A 272 -27.11 13.00 5.06
CA GLU A 272 -28.38 12.51 4.49
C GLU A 272 -28.21 12.06 3.03
N GLU A 273 -27.10 12.45 2.36
CA GLU A 273 -26.89 12.24 0.92
C GLU A 273 -25.53 11.60 0.57
N LEU A 274 -25.04 10.66 1.39
CA LEU A 274 -23.72 10.05 1.17
C LEU A 274 -23.61 9.25 -0.15
N GLY A 275 -24.73 8.79 -0.70
CA GLY A 275 -24.81 8.12 -2.01
C GLY A 275 -24.47 9.03 -3.19
N SER A 276 -24.54 10.35 -3.02
CA SER A 276 -24.21 11.33 -4.07
C SER A 276 -22.73 11.76 -4.05
N VAL A 277 -21.98 11.42 -2.99
CA VAL A 277 -20.59 11.85 -2.82
C VAL A 277 -19.70 11.22 -3.89
N ASP A 278 -18.97 12.06 -4.62
CA ASP A 278 -17.97 11.61 -5.60
C ASP A 278 -16.69 11.14 -4.88
N LEU A 279 -16.51 9.81 -4.86
CA LEU A 279 -15.36 9.16 -4.23
C LEU A 279 -14.02 9.53 -4.87
N GLN A 280 -14.00 9.92 -6.15
CA GLN A 280 -12.78 10.29 -6.83
C GLN A 280 -12.22 11.61 -6.30
N ARG A 281 -13.07 12.54 -5.85
CA ARG A 281 -12.64 13.81 -5.21
C ARG A 281 -11.97 13.61 -3.85
N LEU A 282 -12.23 12.49 -3.21
CA LEU A 282 -11.63 12.08 -1.93
C LEU A 282 -10.34 11.28 -2.13
N SER A 283 -10.04 10.89 -3.37
CA SER A 283 -8.85 10.12 -3.70
C SER A 283 -7.66 11.03 -4.00
N ASP A 284 -6.45 10.48 -3.91
CA ASP A 284 -5.21 11.18 -4.27
C ASP A 284 -4.09 10.19 -4.57
N VAL A 285 -3.16 10.57 -5.44
CA VAL A 285 -1.96 9.80 -5.76
C VAL A 285 -0.74 10.71 -5.68
N THR A 286 0.15 10.44 -4.73
CA THR A 286 1.39 11.19 -4.56
C THR A 286 2.59 10.31 -4.95
N PHE A 287 3.37 10.77 -5.92
CA PHE A 287 4.62 10.13 -6.31
C PHE A 287 5.80 10.62 -5.47
N THR A 288 6.85 9.82 -5.35
CA THR A 288 8.10 10.22 -4.71
C THR A 288 8.68 11.44 -5.43
N THR A 289 8.92 12.53 -4.69
CA THR A 289 9.56 13.73 -5.24
C THR A 289 11.08 13.55 -5.22
N MET A 290 11.73 13.70 -6.37
CA MET A 290 13.20 13.79 -6.43
C MET A 290 13.63 15.25 -6.30
N ILE A 291 14.34 15.58 -5.22
CA ILE A 291 14.97 16.89 -5.07
C ILE A 291 16.30 16.84 -5.83
N LEU A 292 16.32 17.47 -7.01
CA LEU A 292 17.50 17.47 -7.90
C LEU A 292 18.51 18.56 -7.56
N ASP A 293 18.08 19.63 -6.88
CA ASP A 293 18.94 20.77 -6.52
C ASP A 293 18.95 20.99 -5.00
N ALA A 294 19.83 20.29 -4.30
CA ALA A 294 20.31 20.78 -3.01
C ALA A 294 21.33 21.88 -3.31
N GLN A 295 20.88 23.14 -3.39
CA GLN A 295 21.81 24.27 -3.35
C GLN A 295 22.57 24.21 -2.02
N LYS A 296 23.89 24.11 -2.14
CA LYS A 296 24.86 24.14 -1.03
C LYS A 296 24.84 25.48 -0.32
#